data_AF-A0A523Q0R1-F1
#
_entry.id   AF-A0A523Q0R1-F1
#
_cell.length_a   1.000
_cell.length_b   1.000
_cell.length_c   1.000
_cell.angle_alpha   90.00
_cell.angle_beta   90.00
_cell.angle_gamma   90.00
#
_symmetry.space_group_name_H-M   'P 1'
#
loop_
_entity.id
_entity.type
_entity.pdbx_description
1 polymer ?
#
loop_
_entity_poly.entity_id
_entity_poly.type
_entity_poly.pdbx_seq_one_letter_code
_entity_poly.pdbx_strand_id
1 'polypeptide(L)'
;MAQAPATPDAPAPGFARHQRLLAVLVVLVVLAHAAVGWQVAESRIGEGDADTAPKALEVSFVKELMPQAPPVLVAAAPVVPAPVVAPVAAAASAASAPQAEPLPTPVQPAPVPTAPPPPVELAQAEVEPSPVLPPEATPSSATSVEMNLTNATPTAATPQPFSWPASTRLAYQLVGDFRGPFEGHATVEWLRRDQRYQVRIEVGAALIFTRRMLSDGVLGKMGLAPQRYDEETDAPFSATRRQTVRFGADQIELANGMPIATVPGVQDPASQLVQITWRMLTQPELAQPGQVLALPLALPRRLGQWTYDVTGFQTINLPFGATQTLHLAPRLGDGRGDEITMEVWLAPSLQYLPVRIRFAQAKTGASAELTLASRPRQADDAPTSTATPPQR
;
A
#
# COMPACT_ATOMS: atom_id res chain seq x y z
N MET A 1 -27.20 -91.57 -4.36
CA MET A 1 -25.95 -90.83 -4.62
C MET A 1 -26.15 -89.40 -4.14
N ALA A 2 -25.62 -89.04 -2.97
CA ALA A 2 -25.64 -87.67 -2.47
C ALA A 2 -24.20 -87.29 -2.12
N GLN A 3 -23.65 -86.30 -2.82
CA GLN A 3 -22.31 -85.75 -2.59
C GLN A 3 -22.43 -84.67 -1.51
N ALA A 4 -21.65 -84.81 -0.43
CA ALA A 4 -21.53 -83.79 0.61
C ALA A 4 -20.66 -82.62 0.12
N PRO A 5 -20.93 -81.37 0.54
CA PRO A 5 -20.15 -80.21 0.14
C PRO A 5 -18.79 -80.18 0.85
N ALA A 6 -17.73 -79.83 0.11
CA ALA A 6 -16.39 -79.65 0.63
C ALA A 6 -16.30 -78.42 1.54
N THR A 7 -15.69 -78.59 2.72
CA THR A 7 -15.27 -77.51 3.62
C THR A 7 -14.10 -76.72 3.03
N PRO A 8 -14.09 -75.37 3.12
CA PRO A 8 -12.95 -74.57 2.67
C PRO A 8 -11.76 -74.71 3.62
N ASP A 9 -10.57 -74.85 3.04
CA ASP A 9 -9.29 -74.96 3.73
C ASP A 9 -8.98 -73.70 4.56
N ALA A 10 -8.51 -73.90 5.80
CA ALA A 10 -8.08 -72.81 6.66
C ALA A 10 -6.69 -72.30 6.22
N PRO A 11 -6.46 -70.97 6.12
CA PRO A 11 -5.18 -70.44 5.65
C PRO A 11 -4.04 -70.77 6.63
N ALA A 12 -2.91 -71.23 6.07
CA ALA A 12 -1.74 -71.67 6.82
C ALA A 12 -1.14 -70.57 7.73
N PRO A 13 -0.70 -70.90 8.96
CA PRO A 13 -0.36 -69.94 10.01
C PRO A 13 0.87 -69.05 9.75
N GLY A 14 1.65 -69.29 8.69
CA GLY A 14 2.83 -68.50 8.33
C GLY A 14 2.54 -67.20 7.59
N PHE A 15 1.50 -67.18 6.73
CA PHE A 15 1.16 -66.02 5.91
C PHE A 15 0.67 -64.84 6.74
N ALA A 16 -0.11 -65.09 7.78
CA ALA A 16 -0.63 -64.07 8.68
C ALA A 16 0.49 -63.34 9.46
N ARG A 17 1.59 -64.03 9.78
CA ARG A 17 2.72 -63.44 10.50
C ARG A 17 3.54 -62.52 9.59
N HIS A 18 3.75 -62.90 8.34
CA HIS A 18 4.46 -62.08 7.36
C HIS A 18 3.64 -60.84 6.96
N GLN A 19 2.33 -60.98 6.77
CA GLN A 19 1.44 -59.83 6.52
C GLN A 19 1.42 -58.83 7.69
N ARG A 20 1.43 -59.30 8.95
CA ARG A 20 1.54 -58.43 10.13
C ARG A 20 2.88 -57.70 10.19
N LEU A 21 3.99 -58.37 9.90
CA LEU A 21 5.32 -57.75 9.85
C LEU A 21 5.40 -56.67 8.76
N LEU A 22 4.82 -56.95 7.59
CA LEU A 22 4.80 -56.02 6.47
C LEU A 22 3.92 -54.80 6.75
N ALA A 23 2.76 -55.00 7.41
CA ALA A 23 1.90 -53.91 7.87
C ALA A 23 2.60 -53.01 8.91
N VAL A 24 3.31 -53.60 9.88
CA VAL A 24 4.10 -52.86 10.87
C VAL A 24 5.21 -52.06 10.19
N LEU A 25 5.91 -52.65 9.22
CA LEU A 25 6.95 -51.95 8.45
C LEU A 25 6.36 -50.75 7.69
N VAL A 26 5.23 -50.91 7.02
CA VAL A 26 4.56 -49.81 6.31
C VAL A 26 4.18 -48.69 7.27
N VAL A 27 3.60 -49.01 8.44
CA VAL A 27 3.26 -48.01 9.46
C VAL A 27 4.50 -47.29 9.96
N LEU A 28 5.60 -48.01 10.24
CA LEU A 28 6.87 -47.40 10.66
C LEU A 28 7.45 -46.49 9.59
N VAL A 29 7.40 -46.89 8.32
CA VAL A 29 7.88 -46.07 7.20
C VAL A 29 7.03 -44.81 7.07
N VAL A 30 5.70 -44.92 7.17
CA VAL A 30 4.81 -43.75 7.13
C VAL A 30 5.08 -42.81 8.31
N LEU A 31 5.25 -43.34 9.52
CA LEU A 31 5.59 -42.55 10.71
C LEU A 31 6.96 -41.89 10.57
N ALA A 32 7.95 -42.58 9.99
CA ALA A 32 9.26 -42.00 9.72
C ALA A 32 9.19 -40.88 8.68
N HIS A 33 8.41 -41.04 7.60
CA HIS A 33 8.19 -39.98 6.62
C HIS A 33 7.42 -38.80 7.22
N ALA A 34 6.43 -39.07 8.08
CA ALA A 34 5.72 -38.03 8.81
C ALA A 34 6.63 -37.29 9.79
N ALA A 35 7.51 -38.00 10.52
CA ALA A 35 8.46 -37.42 11.44
C ALA A 35 9.54 -36.60 10.72
N VAL A 36 10.07 -37.10 9.60
CA VAL A 36 11.02 -36.35 8.76
C VAL A 36 10.34 -35.14 8.11
N GLY A 37 9.11 -35.29 7.61
CA GLY A 37 8.34 -34.18 7.06
C GLY A 37 8.04 -33.11 8.10
N TRP A 38 7.68 -33.53 9.32
CA TRP A 38 7.49 -32.65 10.48
C TRP A 38 8.80 -31.98 10.88
N GLN A 39 9.89 -32.74 10.96
CA GLN A 39 11.19 -32.23 11.32
C GLN A 39 11.76 -31.31 10.25
N VAL A 40 11.51 -31.51 8.96
CA VAL A 40 11.91 -30.58 7.88
C VAL A 40 11.05 -29.32 7.89
N ALA A 41 9.76 -29.44 8.21
CA ALA A 41 8.90 -28.28 8.43
C ALA A 41 9.35 -27.43 9.63
N GLU A 42 9.90 -28.08 10.66
CA GLU A 42 10.39 -27.42 11.89
C GLU A 42 11.87 -27.01 11.79
N SER A 43 12.70 -27.75 11.05
CA SER A 43 14.14 -27.53 10.95
C SER A 43 14.38 -26.39 9.99
N ARG A 44 14.59 -25.24 10.58
CA ARG A 44 15.04 -23.99 9.99
C ARG A 44 16.46 -24.12 9.43
N ILE A 45 16.66 -24.96 8.42
CA ILE A 45 17.94 -25.12 7.73
C ILE A 45 18.16 -23.84 6.89
N GLY A 46 18.75 -22.82 7.52
CA GLY A 46 18.97 -21.50 6.92
C GLY A 46 19.24 -20.37 7.90
N GLU A 47 19.03 -20.56 9.22
CA GLU A 47 19.17 -19.47 10.20
C GLU A 47 20.61 -19.03 10.47
N GLY A 48 21.09 -18.07 9.67
CA GLY A 48 22.17 -17.17 10.04
C GLY A 48 21.69 -16.04 10.97
N ASP A 49 22.61 -15.19 11.43
CA ASP A 49 22.33 -14.00 12.27
C ASP A 49 21.25 -13.08 11.66
N ALA A 50 21.12 -13.10 10.34
CA ALA A 50 20.08 -12.41 9.58
C ALA A 50 18.65 -12.92 9.86
N ASP A 51 18.45 -14.18 10.28
CA ASP A 51 17.13 -14.76 10.55
C ASP A 51 16.55 -14.42 11.93
N THR A 52 17.32 -13.77 12.81
CA THR A 52 16.77 -13.26 14.06
C THR A 52 15.63 -12.26 13.82
N ALA A 53 14.50 -12.47 14.51
CA ALA A 53 13.34 -11.59 14.39
C ALA A 53 13.69 -10.19 14.90
N PRO A 54 13.20 -9.11 14.25
CA PRO A 54 13.49 -7.76 14.70
C PRO A 54 13.04 -7.52 16.15
N LYS A 55 13.87 -6.82 16.94
CA LYS A 55 13.52 -6.48 18.34
C LYS A 55 12.21 -5.70 18.38
N ALA A 56 11.26 -6.16 19.19
CA ALA A 56 9.97 -5.50 19.35
C ALA A 56 10.12 -4.09 19.96
N LEU A 57 9.48 -3.10 19.33
CA LEU A 57 9.18 -1.82 19.95
C LEU A 57 8.00 -1.97 20.90
N GLU A 58 8.16 -1.52 22.14
CA GLU A 58 7.09 -1.48 23.15
C GLU A 58 6.62 -0.04 23.33
N VAL A 59 5.31 0.17 23.19
CA VAL A 59 4.66 1.48 23.29
C VAL A 59 3.26 1.31 23.90
N SER A 60 2.89 2.23 24.78
CA SER A 60 1.55 2.30 25.38
C SER A 60 0.63 3.25 24.61
N PHE A 61 -0.55 2.78 24.20
CA PHE A 61 -1.57 3.58 23.51
C PHE A 61 -2.63 4.08 24.50
N VAL A 62 -2.50 5.33 24.92
CA VAL A 62 -3.27 5.89 26.05
C VAL A 62 -4.24 7.00 25.64
N LYS A 63 -4.06 7.60 24.47
CA LYS A 63 -4.89 8.72 23.99
C LYS A 63 -5.77 8.29 22.82
N GLU A 64 -7.04 8.66 22.84
CA GLU A 64 -7.92 8.49 21.68
C GLU A 64 -7.75 9.66 20.70
N LEU A 65 -7.56 9.37 19.41
CA LEU A 65 -7.46 10.39 18.37
C LEU A 65 -8.86 10.95 18.07
N MET A 66 -9.04 12.24 18.36
CA MET A 66 -10.24 12.97 18.02
C MET A 66 -10.18 13.48 16.57
N PRO A 67 -11.29 13.42 15.82
CA PRO A 67 -11.38 14.05 14.51
C PRO A 67 -10.97 15.53 14.56
N GLN A 68 -10.05 15.92 13.70
CA GLN A 68 -9.64 17.29 13.47
C GLN A 68 -10.42 17.86 12.28
N ALA A 69 -10.52 19.18 12.17
CA ALA A 69 -11.01 19.79 10.95
C ALA A 69 -10.09 19.37 9.78
N PRO A 70 -10.63 18.88 8.64
CA PRO A 70 -9.82 18.57 7.47
C PRO A 70 -8.95 19.77 7.10
N PRO A 71 -7.68 19.59 6.73
CA PRO A 71 -6.89 20.68 6.18
C PRO A 71 -7.66 21.24 4.97
N VAL A 72 -7.92 22.54 4.98
CA VAL A 72 -8.56 23.23 3.86
C VAL A 72 -7.58 23.14 2.69
N LEU A 73 -7.75 22.13 1.85
CA LEU A 73 -7.10 22.11 0.54
C LEU A 73 -7.67 23.29 -0.21
N VAL A 74 -6.90 24.37 -0.33
CA VAL A 74 -7.26 25.51 -1.16
C VAL A 74 -7.37 24.97 -2.57
N ALA A 75 -8.60 24.64 -2.99
CA ALA A 75 -8.87 24.24 -4.35
C ALA A 75 -8.34 25.36 -5.24
N ALA A 76 -7.37 25.02 -6.10
CA ALA A 76 -6.96 25.94 -7.15
C ALA A 76 -8.24 26.38 -7.88
N ALA A 77 -8.49 27.68 -7.89
CA ALA A 77 -9.70 28.24 -8.50
C ALA A 77 -9.85 27.65 -9.92
N PRO A 78 -11.05 27.18 -10.30
CA PRO A 78 -11.24 26.62 -11.63
C PRO A 78 -10.85 27.69 -12.65
N VAL A 79 -9.81 27.40 -13.45
CA VAL A 79 -9.52 28.19 -14.64
C VAL A 79 -10.69 27.96 -15.58
N VAL A 80 -11.62 28.91 -15.60
CA VAL A 80 -12.72 28.93 -16.55
C VAL A 80 -12.09 28.94 -17.94
N PRO A 81 -12.32 27.93 -18.80
CA PRO A 81 -11.86 27.97 -20.18
C PRO A 81 -12.52 29.16 -20.86
N ALA A 82 -11.72 30.00 -21.54
CA ALA A 82 -12.26 31.03 -22.40
C ALA A 82 -13.20 30.37 -23.44
N PRO A 83 -14.37 30.97 -23.74
CA PRO A 83 -15.32 30.38 -24.67
C PRO A 83 -14.70 30.30 -26.06
N VAL A 84 -14.52 29.06 -26.56
CA VAL A 84 -14.20 28.80 -27.96
C VAL A 84 -15.42 29.21 -28.79
N VAL A 85 -15.26 30.23 -29.62
CA VAL A 85 -16.25 30.65 -30.61
C VAL A 85 -16.41 29.50 -31.61
N ALA A 86 -17.60 28.91 -31.65
CA ALA A 86 -17.97 27.91 -32.65
C ALA A 86 -18.05 28.56 -34.04
N PRO A 87 -17.45 27.98 -35.09
CA PRO A 87 -17.73 28.40 -36.45
C PRO A 87 -19.10 27.85 -36.88
N VAL A 88 -19.91 28.75 -37.44
CA VAL A 88 -21.23 28.47 -38.02
C VAL A 88 -21.07 27.51 -39.21
N ALA A 89 -21.91 26.48 -39.21
CA ALA A 89 -22.07 25.55 -40.33
C ALA A 89 -22.81 26.22 -41.50
N ALA A 90 -22.30 26.03 -42.71
CA ALA A 90 -23.05 26.24 -43.96
C ALA A 90 -23.20 24.88 -44.68
N ALA A 91 -24.45 24.44 -44.82
CA ALA A 91 -24.89 23.47 -45.83
C ALA A 91 -25.07 24.22 -47.18
N ALA A 92 -25.07 23.67 -48.39
CA ALA A 92 -25.15 22.32 -48.95
C ALA A 92 -24.64 22.38 -50.42
N SER A 93 -24.23 21.26 -51.03
CA SER A 93 -24.78 20.80 -52.33
C SER A 93 -24.19 19.47 -52.86
N ALA A 94 -25.12 18.57 -53.16
CA ALA A 94 -25.21 17.41 -54.05
C ALA A 94 -24.02 16.79 -54.85
N ALA A 95 -23.96 15.45 -54.72
CA ALA A 95 -23.97 14.39 -55.76
C ALA A 95 -22.78 14.17 -56.73
N SER A 96 -22.07 13.04 -56.55
CA SER A 96 -22.13 11.84 -57.45
C SER A 96 -20.94 10.89 -57.22
N ALA A 97 -21.22 9.59 -57.16
CA ALA A 97 -20.29 8.48 -57.46
C ALA A 97 -20.61 8.00 -58.90
N PRO A 98 -19.78 7.19 -59.63
CA PRO A 98 -18.83 6.20 -59.12
C PRO A 98 -17.50 6.01 -59.92
N GLN A 99 -16.65 5.10 -59.42
CA GLN A 99 -15.99 3.99 -60.16
C GLN A 99 -14.45 3.89 -60.16
N ALA A 100 -14.01 2.74 -59.60
CA ALA A 100 -12.88 1.84 -59.93
C ALA A 100 -11.39 2.23 -59.76
N GLU A 101 -10.71 1.38 -58.98
CA GLU A 101 -9.28 1.02 -58.91
C GLU A 101 -8.65 0.66 -60.28
N PRO A 102 -7.30 0.62 -60.48
CA PRO A 102 -6.33 -0.06 -59.59
C PRO A 102 -4.93 0.58 -59.39
N LEU A 103 -4.19 -0.02 -58.44
CA LEU A 103 -2.77 0.15 -58.07
C LEU A 103 -1.76 0.19 -59.24
N PRO A 104 -0.59 0.84 -59.07
CA PRO A 104 0.59 0.12 -58.54
C PRO A 104 1.57 0.93 -57.64
N THR A 105 2.18 0.21 -56.69
CA THR A 105 3.46 0.50 -56.00
C THR A 105 4.62 0.15 -56.96
N PRO A 106 5.89 0.66 -56.88
CA PRO A 106 6.69 1.07 -55.70
C PRO A 106 7.37 2.45 -55.87
N VAL A 107 8.04 3.05 -54.88
CA VAL A 107 9.48 2.94 -54.59
C VAL A 107 9.79 3.63 -53.25
N GLN A 108 10.61 2.97 -52.44
CA GLN A 108 11.21 3.44 -51.19
C GLN A 108 12.54 4.15 -51.49
N PRO A 109 12.89 5.23 -50.77
CA PRO A 109 14.29 5.41 -50.37
C PRO A 109 14.44 5.60 -48.84
N ALA A 110 15.55 5.04 -48.35
CA ALA A 110 16.00 5.04 -46.96
C ALA A 110 16.79 6.34 -46.61
N PRO A 111 17.50 6.41 -45.46
CA PRO A 111 17.32 7.39 -44.41
C PRO A 111 18.22 8.63 -44.53
N VAL A 112 17.80 9.74 -43.92
CA VAL A 112 18.62 10.96 -43.79
C VAL A 112 19.46 10.88 -42.51
N PRO A 113 20.78 11.14 -42.56
CA PRO A 113 21.66 11.03 -41.40
C PRO A 113 21.52 12.21 -40.42
N THR A 114 21.65 11.89 -39.14
CA THR A 114 21.77 12.81 -38.00
C THR A 114 23.12 13.53 -38.04
N ALA A 115 23.10 14.87 -37.90
CA ALA A 115 24.28 15.68 -37.63
C ALA A 115 24.24 16.21 -36.18
N PRO A 116 25.40 16.32 -35.50
CA PRO A 116 25.50 16.72 -34.09
C PRO A 116 25.54 18.26 -33.92
N PRO A 117 25.14 18.81 -32.76
CA PRO A 117 25.42 20.20 -32.42
C PRO A 117 26.83 20.36 -31.80
N PRO A 118 27.55 21.46 -32.08
CA PRO A 118 28.78 21.82 -31.40
C PRO A 118 28.51 22.62 -30.11
N PRO A 119 29.48 22.70 -29.16
CA PRO A 119 29.37 23.46 -27.91
C PRO A 119 29.99 24.86 -28.05
N VAL A 120 29.44 25.86 -27.37
CA VAL A 120 30.16 27.13 -27.10
C VAL A 120 29.86 27.67 -25.69
N GLU A 121 30.93 27.62 -24.92
CA GLU A 121 31.44 28.45 -23.81
C GLU A 121 30.80 29.80 -23.42
N LEU A 122 30.75 29.99 -22.09
CA LEU A 122 30.89 31.20 -21.25
C LEU A 122 30.99 32.60 -21.89
N ALA A 123 30.14 33.53 -21.43
CA ALA A 123 30.55 34.90 -21.10
C ALA A 123 29.53 35.62 -20.19
N GLN A 124 30.05 36.30 -19.15
CA GLN A 124 29.36 37.13 -18.17
C GLN A 124 29.08 38.56 -18.70
N ALA A 125 28.07 39.23 -18.13
CA ALA A 125 28.00 40.68 -17.81
C ALA A 125 26.58 40.92 -17.23
N GLU A 126 26.36 41.22 -15.94
CA GLU A 126 26.70 42.45 -15.19
C GLU A 126 26.17 43.73 -15.85
N VAL A 127 24.99 44.23 -15.41
CA VAL A 127 24.66 45.66 -15.43
C VAL A 127 23.82 46.02 -14.19
N GLU A 128 24.36 46.99 -13.47
CA GLU A 128 23.92 47.70 -12.27
C GLU A 128 22.60 48.49 -12.47
N PRO A 129 21.80 48.75 -11.41
CA PRO A 129 20.62 49.59 -11.46
C PRO A 129 20.91 51.03 -10.98
N SER A 130 20.20 52.02 -11.50
CA SER A 130 20.14 53.37 -10.92
C SER A 130 18.95 54.19 -11.43
N PRO A 131 18.52 55.25 -10.69
CA PRO A 131 17.16 55.32 -10.15
C PRO A 131 16.38 56.55 -10.63
N VAL A 132 15.08 56.63 -10.34
CA VAL A 132 14.31 57.89 -10.40
C VAL A 132 13.38 58.00 -9.18
N LEU A 133 13.56 59.10 -8.45
CA LEU A 133 12.81 59.60 -7.30
C LEU A 133 11.58 60.46 -7.75
N PRO A 134 10.68 60.85 -6.83
CA PRO A 134 9.24 61.05 -7.08
C PRO A 134 8.85 62.52 -7.28
N PRO A 135 7.55 62.81 -7.55
CA PRO A 135 6.97 64.10 -7.20
C PRO A 135 5.94 64.02 -6.07
N GLU A 136 5.91 65.14 -5.36
CA GLU A 136 5.25 65.50 -4.13
C GLU A 136 3.75 65.86 -4.30
N ALA A 137 3.07 65.97 -3.16
CA ALA A 137 1.63 65.98 -2.96
C ALA A 137 0.88 67.29 -3.27
N THR A 138 -0.45 67.19 -3.48
CA THR A 138 -1.45 68.13 -2.93
C THR A 138 -2.76 67.38 -2.63
N PRO A 139 -3.49 67.74 -1.55
CA PRO A 139 -4.64 66.96 -1.06
C PRO A 139 -5.96 67.45 -1.65
N SER A 140 -6.87 66.52 -1.95
CA SER A 140 -8.28 66.83 -2.19
C SER A 140 -9.14 65.95 -1.30
N SER A 141 -9.86 66.59 -0.38
CA SER A 141 -10.84 65.96 0.48
C SER A 141 -12.07 65.55 -0.34
N ALA A 142 -12.39 64.27 -0.33
CA ALA A 142 -13.73 63.78 -0.64
C ALA A 142 -14.06 62.65 0.34
N THR A 143 -15.03 62.94 1.20
CA THR A 143 -15.71 61.99 2.08
C THR A 143 -16.36 60.88 1.25
N SER A 144 -16.06 59.63 1.55
CA SER A 144 -16.81 58.46 1.09
C SER A 144 -16.78 57.40 2.18
N VAL A 145 -17.96 56.99 2.58
CA VAL A 145 -18.24 55.99 3.61
C VAL A 145 -18.09 54.62 2.95
N GLU A 146 -17.16 53.78 3.41
CA GLU A 146 -17.16 52.36 3.04
C GLU A 146 -16.53 51.53 4.17
N MET A 147 -17.13 50.38 4.40
CA MET A 147 -16.98 49.46 5.52
C MET A 147 -15.53 49.04 5.76
N ASN A 148 -15.10 49.09 7.02
CA ASN A 148 -13.82 48.53 7.46
C ASN A 148 -13.90 46.99 7.41
N LEU A 149 -13.75 46.41 6.21
CA LEU A 149 -13.23 45.06 6.09
C LEU A 149 -11.79 45.13 6.56
N THR A 150 -11.56 44.65 7.77
CA THR A 150 -10.22 44.38 8.28
C THR A 150 -9.54 43.44 7.29
N ASN A 151 -8.70 44.00 6.41
CA ASN A 151 -7.77 43.24 5.59
C ASN A 151 -6.81 42.54 6.55
N ALA A 152 -7.17 41.34 7.00
CA ALA A 152 -6.23 40.39 7.54
C ALA A 152 -5.33 39.99 6.37
N THR A 153 -4.18 40.64 6.26
CA THR A 153 -3.08 40.17 5.43
C THR A 153 -2.83 38.71 5.83
N PRO A 154 -2.95 37.72 4.93
CA PRO A 154 -2.60 36.36 5.29
C PRO A 154 -1.10 36.38 5.59
N THR A 155 -0.75 36.34 6.87
CA THR A 155 0.60 36.02 7.28
C THR A 155 0.89 34.66 6.67
N ALA A 156 1.76 34.64 5.66
CA ALA A 156 2.23 33.43 5.04
C ALA A 156 2.78 32.55 6.18
N ALA A 157 2.03 31.52 6.53
CA ALA A 157 2.42 30.60 7.58
C ALA A 157 3.74 29.96 7.14
N THR A 158 4.82 30.26 7.86
CA THR A 158 6.10 29.60 7.67
C THR A 158 5.85 28.09 7.74
N PRO A 159 6.29 27.29 6.74
CA PRO A 159 6.02 25.87 6.73
C PRO A 159 6.59 25.23 8.00
N GLN A 160 5.69 24.76 8.87
CA GLN A 160 6.08 23.98 10.03
C GLN A 160 6.81 22.72 9.53
N PRO A 161 7.99 22.39 10.07
CA PRO A 161 8.68 21.17 9.68
C PRO A 161 7.78 19.97 9.98
N PHE A 162 7.66 19.06 9.03
CA PHE A 162 6.85 17.85 9.19
C PHE A 162 7.35 17.04 10.40
N SER A 163 6.46 16.82 11.36
CA SER A 163 6.62 15.82 12.41
C SER A 163 5.84 14.58 12.04
N TRP A 164 6.46 13.41 12.16
CA TRP A 164 5.73 12.17 12.00
C TRP A 164 4.65 12.01 13.08
N PRO A 165 3.55 11.31 12.77
CA PRO A 165 2.51 11.04 13.75
C PRO A 165 3.02 10.13 14.88
N ALA A 166 2.41 10.31 16.05
CA ALA A 166 2.55 9.44 17.20
C ALA A 166 2.34 7.97 16.81
N SER A 167 2.95 7.06 17.57
CA SER A 167 2.65 5.64 17.44
C SER A 167 1.15 5.41 17.60
N THR A 168 0.53 4.71 16.67
CA THR A 168 -0.94 4.63 16.52
C THR A 168 -1.40 3.19 16.35
N ARG A 169 -2.44 2.79 17.10
CA ARG A 169 -3.15 1.52 16.99
C ARG A 169 -4.54 1.73 16.39
N LEU A 170 -4.86 0.91 15.39
CA LEU A 170 -6.14 0.84 14.70
C LEU A 170 -6.75 -0.54 14.92
N ALA A 171 -8.06 -0.58 15.19
CA ALA A 171 -8.81 -1.82 15.31
C ALA A 171 -9.92 -1.84 14.25
N TYR A 172 -10.02 -2.93 13.51
CA TYR A 172 -10.95 -3.10 12.41
C TYR A 172 -11.87 -4.30 12.65
N GLN A 173 -13.11 -4.16 12.19
CA GLN A 173 -13.97 -5.29 11.89
C GLN A 173 -13.61 -5.81 10.49
N LEU A 174 -13.48 -7.13 10.36
CA LEU A 174 -13.30 -7.81 9.08
C LEU A 174 -14.62 -8.49 8.71
N VAL A 175 -15.08 -8.25 7.48
CA VAL A 175 -16.19 -8.99 6.85
C VAL A 175 -15.73 -9.41 5.47
N GLY A 176 -16.00 -10.63 5.06
CA GLY A 176 -15.63 -11.08 3.73
C GLY A 176 -16.47 -12.23 3.22
N ASP A 177 -16.22 -12.60 1.98
CA ASP A 177 -16.74 -13.81 1.35
C ASP A 177 -15.60 -14.55 0.66
N PHE A 178 -15.43 -15.81 1.05
CA PHE A 178 -14.57 -16.74 0.34
C PHE A 178 -15.14 -18.14 0.49
N ARG A 179 -15.93 -18.56 -0.51
CA ARG A 179 -16.70 -19.83 -0.45
C ARG A 179 -17.71 -19.81 0.70
N GLY A 180 -18.27 -18.65 0.98
CA GLY A 180 -19.18 -18.39 2.09
C GLY A 180 -18.78 -17.14 2.87
N PRO A 181 -19.75 -16.49 3.55
CA PRO A 181 -19.48 -15.29 4.34
C PRO A 181 -18.66 -15.65 5.58
N PHE A 182 -17.80 -14.73 5.97
CA PHE A 182 -17.05 -14.82 7.21
C PHE A 182 -16.87 -13.45 7.87
N GLU A 183 -16.61 -13.50 9.16
CA GLU A 183 -16.32 -12.33 9.98
C GLU A 183 -15.04 -12.55 10.78
N GLY A 184 -14.43 -11.44 11.19
CA GLY A 184 -13.21 -11.46 11.96
C GLY A 184 -12.83 -10.07 12.44
N HIS A 185 -11.55 -9.92 12.75
CA HIS A 185 -11.01 -8.66 13.24
C HIS A 185 -9.58 -8.48 12.74
N ALA A 186 -9.16 -7.22 12.67
CA ALA A 186 -7.76 -6.88 12.45
C ALA A 186 -7.27 -5.80 13.41
N THR A 187 -6.01 -5.88 13.79
CA THR A 187 -5.30 -4.82 14.51
C THR A 187 -4.12 -4.38 13.66
N VAL A 188 -3.94 -3.08 13.51
CA VAL A 188 -2.78 -2.46 12.87
C VAL A 188 -2.11 -1.56 13.88
N GLU A 189 -0.81 -1.73 14.08
CA GLU A 189 0.00 -0.90 14.97
C GLU A 189 1.14 -0.27 14.16
N TRP A 190 1.12 1.06 14.08
CA TRP A 190 2.27 1.87 13.71
C TRP A 190 3.04 2.20 14.99
N LEU A 191 4.31 1.79 15.03
CA LEU A 191 5.20 2.00 16.16
C LEU A 191 6.43 2.73 15.66
N ARG A 192 6.85 3.76 16.39
CA ARG A 192 8.07 4.50 16.08
C ARG A 192 8.86 4.76 17.35
N ARG A 193 10.18 4.58 17.26
CA ARG A 193 11.14 5.08 18.25
C ARG A 193 12.35 5.65 17.51
N ASP A 194 12.64 6.93 17.73
CA ASP A 194 13.71 7.65 17.04
C ASP A 194 13.59 7.54 15.51
N GLN A 195 14.58 6.95 14.84
CA GLN A 195 14.61 6.72 13.39
C GLN A 195 14.08 5.33 12.98
N ARG A 196 13.77 4.44 13.93
CA ARG A 196 13.29 3.09 13.65
C ARG A 196 11.76 3.02 13.75
N TYR A 197 11.16 2.24 12.86
CA TYR A 197 9.73 1.98 12.90
C TYR A 197 9.43 0.48 12.88
N GLN A 198 8.22 0.15 13.35
CA GLN A 198 7.58 -1.14 13.11
C GLN A 198 6.13 -0.93 12.68
N VAL A 199 5.68 -1.70 11.69
CA VAL A 199 4.24 -1.89 11.42
C VAL A 199 3.88 -3.32 11.73
N ARG A 200 2.95 -3.52 12.67
CA ARG A 200 2.42 -4.85 13.02
C ARG A 200 0.98 -4.94 12.58
N ILE A 201 0.67 -5.99 11.84
CA ILE A 201 -0.69 -6.28 11.42
C ILE A 201 -1.03 -7.69 11.86
N GLU A 202 -2.11 -7.84 12.61
CA GLU A 202 -2.72 -9.13 12.86
C GLU A 202 -4.14 -9.08 12.31
N VAL A 203 -4.48 -9.99 11.40
CA VAL A 203 -5.81 -10.12 10.81
C VAL A 203 -6.24 -11.57 10.88
N GLY A 204 -7.46 -11.82 11.33
CA GLY A 204 -7.96 -13.17 11.48
C GLY A 204 -9.46 -13.26 11.37
N ALA A 205 -9.91 -14.35 10.78
CA ALA A 205 -11.29 -14.81 10.79
C ALA A 205 -11.32 -16.14 11.52
N ALA A 206 -12.10 -16.22 12.60
CA ALA A 206 -12.11 -17.38 13.48
C ALA A 206 -12.38 -18.66 12.68
N LEU A 207 -11.60 -19.71 12.95
CA LEU A 207 -11.69 -21.02 12.28
C LEU A 207 -11.36 -21.01 10.77
N ILE A 208 -10.92 -19.90 10.18
CA ILE A 208 -10.51 -19.85 8.76
C ILE A 208 -9.01 -19.60 8.65
N PHE A 209 -8.54 -18.49 9.22
CA PHE A 209 -7.12 -18.16 9.22
C PHE A 209 -6.77 -17.11 10.28
N THR A 210 -5.49 -17.05 10.62
CA THR A 210 -4.86 -15.88 11.26
C THR A 210 -3.61 -15.54 10.48
N ARG A 211 -3.42 -14.27 10.16
CA ARG A 211 -2.24 -13.77 9.46
C ARG A 211 -1.60 -12.66 10.28
N ARG A 212 -0.31 -12.80 10.54
CA ARG A 212 0.53 -11.81 11.21
C ARG A 212 1.56 -11.29 10.22
N MET A 213 1.68 -9.97 10.14
CA MET A 213 2.66 -9.29 9.28
C MET A 213 3.44 -8.30 10.12
N LEU A 214 4.75 -8.24 9.90
CA LEU A 214 5.67 -7.31 10.53
C LEU A 214 6.52 -6.64 9.46
N SER A 215 6.45 -5.32 9.37
CA SER A 215 7.46 -4.50 8.70
C SER A 215 8.37 -3.87 9.73
N ASP A 216 9.68 -3.98 9.55
CA ASP A 216 10.70 -3.32 10.35
C ASP A 216 11.63 -2.52 9.44
N GLY A 217 11.97 -1.30 9.84
CA GLY A 217 12.87 -0.47 9.05
C GLY A 217 13.15 0.88 9.67
N VAL A 218 13.57 1.81 8.82
CA VAL A 218 13.97 3.16 9.23
C VAL A 218 13.19 4.25 8.52
N LEU A 219 13.18 5.44 9.10
CA LEU A 219 12.58 6.63 8.51
C LEU A 219 13.61 7.33 7.63
N GLY A 220 13.32 7.42 6.34
CA GLY A 220 14.14 8.09 5.36
C GLY A 220 13.55 9.41 4.87
N LYS A 221 14.28 10.04 3.94
CA LYS A 221 13.84 11.27 3.26
C LYS A 221 12.59 11.05 2.39
N MET A 222 12.42 9.84 1.86
CA MET A 222 11.28 9.44 1.03
C MET A 222 10.14 8.79 1.82
N GLY A 223 10.14 8.89 3.15
CA GLY A 223 9.18 8.22 4.02
C GLY A 223 9.77 6.94 4.62
N LEU A 224 9.02 5.85 4.64
CA LEU A 224 9.48 4.58 5.19
C LEU A 224 10.48 3.89 4.27
N ALA A 225 11.56 3.35 4.86
CA ALA A 225 12.51 2.47 4.20
C ALA A 225 12.52 1.13 4.93
N PRO A 226 11.73 0.14 4.47
CA PRO A 226 11.75 -1.21 5.02
C PRO A 226 13.13 -1.83 4.95
N GLN A 227 13.48 -2.63 5.97
CA GLN A 227 14.68 -3.46 6.01
C GLN A 227 14.31 -4.95 6.04
N ARG A 228 13.19 -5.29 6.68
CA ARG A 228 12.66 -6.65 6.76
C ARG A 228 11.13 -6.64 6.80
N TYR A 229 10.53 -7.54 6.04
CA TYR A 229 9.12 -7.87 6.12
C TYR A 229 8.95 -9.36 6.42
N ASP A 230 8.16 -9.68 7.43
CA ASP A 230 7.78 -11.05 7.78
C ASP A 230 6.26 -11.21 7.68
N GLU A 231 5.82 -12.34 7.13
CA GLU A 231 4.42 -12.75 7.06
C GLU A 231 4.27 -14.19 7.53
N GLU A 232 3.38 -14.41 8.48
CA GLU A 232 3.00 -15.72 9.00
C GLU A 232 1.50 -15.91 8.79
N THR A 233 1.10 -17.03 8.18
CA THR A 233 -0.30 -17.41 8.03
C THR A 233 -0.55 -18.78 8.64
N ASP A 234 -1.43 -18.80 9.63
CA ASP A 234 -1.98 -19.98 10.27
C ASP A 234 -3.37 -20.26 9.68
N ALA A 235 -3.65 -21.50 9.30
CA ALA A 235 -4.97 -21.94 8.85
C ALA A 235 -5.22 -23.37 9.32
N PRO A 236 -6.48 -23.76 9.63
CA PRO A 236 -6.79 -25.12 10.05
C PRO A 236 -6.34 -26.16 9.03
N PHE A 237 -5.86 -27.30 9.53
CA PHE A 237 -5.41 -28.44 8.72
C PHE A 237 -4.26 -28.13 7.75
N SER A 238 -3.58 -27.00 7.92
CA SER A 238 -2.42 -26.59 7.11
C SER A 238 -1.23 -26.28 8.02
N ALA A 239 -0.02 -26.53 7.53
CA ALA A 239 1.18 -26.06 8.21
C ALA A 239 1.25 -24.53 8.18
N THR A 240 1.78 -23.93 9.25
CA THR A 240 2.02 -22.49 9.31
C THR A 240 2.94 -22.06 8.16
N ARG A 241 2.46 -21.13 7.34
CA ARG A 241 3.22 -20.58 6.21
C ARG A 241 3.95 -19.32 6.63
N ARG A 242 5.29 -19.36 6.61
CA ARG A 242 6.16 -18.22 6.90
C ARG A 242 6.80 -17.70 5.62
N GLN A 243 6.87 -16.38 5.47
CA GLN A 243 7.53 -15.72 4.34
C GLN A 243 8.31 -14.51 4.85
N THR A 244 9.53 -14.34 4.38
CA THR A 244 10.37 -13.20 4.73
C THR A 244 10.88 -12.52 3.48
N VAL A 245 10.84 -11.19 3.44
CA VAL A 245 11.47 -10.35 2.42
C VAL A 245 12.50 -9.48 3.10
N ARG A 246 13.71 -9.41 2.55
CA ARG A 246 14.81 -8.60 3.07
C ARG A 246 15.13 -7.50 2.08
N PHE A 247 15.25 -6.28 2.58
CA PHE A 247 15.50 -5.09 1.78
C PHE A 247 16.93 -4.64 2.01
N GLY A 248 17.79 -4.89 1.03
CA GLY A 248 19.14 -4.36 0.96
C GLY A 248 19.22 -3.09 0.12
N ALA A 249 20.36 -2.40 0.20
CA ALA A 249 20.59 -1.18 -0.57
C ALA A 249 20.51 -1.42 -2.09
N ASP A 250 21.13 -2.51 -2.56
CA ASP A 250 21.21 -2.82 -4.00
C ASP A 250 20.26 -3.95 -4.42
N GLN A 251 19.92 -4.85 -3.49
CA GLN A 251 19.07 -6.01 -3.77
C GLN A 251 18.03 -6.26 -2.67
N ILE A 252 16.86 -6.72 -3.09
CA ILE A 252 15.77 -7.23 -2.25
C ILE A 252 15.75 -8.75 -2.41
N GLU A 253 15.89 -9.47 -1.31
CA GLU A 253 15.73 -10.92 -1.28
C GLU A 253 14.27 -11.26 -0.99
N LEU A 254 13.60 -11.86 -1.97
CA LEU A 254 12.22 -12.30 -1.81
C LEU A 254 12.13 -13.61 -1.05
N ALA A 255 10.94 -13.94 -0.53
CA ALA A 255 10.71 -15.17 0.26
C ALA A 255 10.88 -16.47 -0.53
N ASN A 256 10.98 -16.40 -1.86
CA ASN A 256 11.34 -17.54 -2.70
C ASN A 256 12.85 -17.66 -2.96
N GLY A 257 13.68 -16.85 -2.27
CA GLY A 257 15.13 -16.81 -2.43
C GLY A 257 15.60 -16.06 -3.69
N MET A 258 14.69 -15.46 -4.46
CA MET A 258 15.05 -14.74 -5.67
C MET A 258 15.50 -13.31 -5.32
N PRO A 259 16.75 -12.92 -5.63
CA PRO A 259 17.19 -11.54 -5.50
C PRO A 259 16.64 -10.69 -6.65
N ILE A 260 16.19 -9.48 -6.33
CA ILE A 260 15.76 -8.47 -7.31
C ILE A 260 16.49 -7.16 -7.00
N ALA A 261 16.83 -6.37 -8.02
CA ALA A 261 17.39 -5.03 -7.80
C ALA A 261 16.44 -4.13 -6.99
N THR A 262 16.99 -3.40 -6.01
CA THR A 262 16.21 -2.47 -5.19
C THR A 262 15.72 -1.28 -6.02
N VAL A 263 14.48 -0.85 -5.78
CA VAL A 263 13.88 0.35 -6.40
C VAL A 263 13.68 1.42 -5.32
N PRO A 264 13.97 2.71 -5.60
CA PRO A 264 13.74 3.79 -4.66
C PRO A 264 12.30 3.85 -4.15
N GLY A 265 12.13 4.01 -2.84
CA GLY A 265 10.82 4.12 -2.19
C GLY A 265 10.01 2.83 -2.11
N VAL A 266 10.61 1.67 -2.44
CA VAL A 266 9.95 0.36 -2.32
C VAL A 266 9.36 0.14 -0.92
N GLN A 267 8.15 -0.38 -0.89
CA GLN A 267 7.42 -0.71 0.33
C GLN A 267 7.16 -2.21 0.41
N ASP A 268 6.73 -2.65 1.58
CA ASP A 268 6.16 -3.98 1.81
C ASP A 268 4.64 -3.90 2.08
N PRO A 269 3.92 -5.04 2.08
CA PRO A 269 2.47 -5.05 2.27
C PRO A 269 1.96 -4.39 3.54
N ALA A 270 2.75 -4.40 4.63
CA ALA A 270 2.35 -3.80 5.90
C ALA A 270 2.70 -2.30 5.95
N SER A 271 3.87 -1.89 5.45
CA SER A 271 4.31 -0.50 5.47
C SER A 271 3.56 0.41 4.50
N GLN A 272 3.02 -0.14 3.40
CA GLN A 272 2.43 0.64 2.32
C GLN A 272 1.33 1.62 2.78
N LEU A 273 0.47 1.23 3.72
CA LEU A 273 -0.64 2.09 4.16
C LEU A 273 -0.12 3.30 4.96
N VAL A 274 0.90 3.09 5.79
CA VAL A 274 1.56 4.18 6.51
C VAL A 274 2.31 5.08 5.54
N GLN A 275 2.97 4.51 4.52
CA GLN A 275 3.62 5.29 3.47
C GLN A 275 2.61 6.16 2.70
N ILE A 276 1.43 5.63 2.36
CA ILE A 276 0.35 6.38 1.71
C ILE A 276 -0.09 7.54 2.62
N THR A 277 -0.37 7.29 3.89
CA THR A 277 -0.74 8.33 4.87
C THR A 277 0.35 9.40 4.98
N TRP A 278 1.62 9.01 5.07
CA TRP A 278 2.76 9.95 5.09
C TRP A 278 2.82 10.82 3.83
N ARG A 279 2.59 10.24 2.64
CA ARG A 279 2.54 11.00 1.39
C ARG A 279 1.39 12.01 1.40
N MET A 280 0.20 11.64 1.87
CA MET A 280 -0.92 12.59 1.96
C MET A 280 -0.65 13.74 2.93
N LEU A 281 0.04 13.46 4.05
CA LEU A 281 0.39 14.48 5.04
C LEU A 281 1.52 15.42 4.59
N THR A 282 2.46 14.93 3.78
CA THR A 282 3.65 15.70 3.35
C THR A 282 3.53 16.31 1.96
N GLN A 283 2.63 15.80 1.13
CA GLN A 283 2.36 16.25 -0.24
C GLN A 283 0.84 16.48 -0.40
N PRO A 284 0.28 17.57 0.17
CA PRO A 284 -1.16 17.83 0.15
C PRO A 284 -1.77 17.90 -1.25
N GLU A 285 -0.98 18.21 -2.27
CA GLU A 285 -1.38 18.15 -3.67
C GLU A 285 -1.85 16.76 -4.09
N LEU A 286 -1.27 15.69 -3.55
CA LEU A 286 -1.68 14.30 -3.83
C LEU A 286 -3.06 13.96 -3.25
N ALA A 287 -3.54 14.72 -2.27
CA ALA A 287 -4.85 14.49 -1.67
C ALA A 287 -6.01 15.04 -2.51
N GLN A 288 -5.73 15.62 -3.69
CA GLN A 288 -6.74 16.15 -4.59
C GLN A 288 -7.31 15.05 -5.51
N PRO A 289 -8.62 15.05 -5.81
CA PRO A 289 -9.21 14.14 -6.79
C PRO A 289 -8.55 14.29 -8.17
N GLY A 290 -8.39 13.17 -8.88
CA GLY A 290 -7.72 13.08 -10.18
C GLY A 290 -6.21 12.86 -10.09
N GLN A 291 -5.62 12.92 -8.89
CA GLN A 291 -4.20 12.60 -8.69
C GLN A 291 -3.94 11.10 -8.72
N VAL A 292 -2.66 10.77 -8.89
CA VAL A 292 -2.19 9.40 -9.09
C VAL A 292 -1.06 9.11 -8.13
N LEU A 293 -1.16 7.98 -7.44
CA LEU A 293 -0.20 7.54 -6.45
C LEU A 293 0.41 6.21 -6.88
N ALA A 294 1.65 6.25 -7.38
CA ALA A 294 2.42 5.04 -7.65
C ALA A 294 3.28 4.65 -6.43
N LEU A 295 3.27 3.36 -6.08
CA LEU A 295 4.11 2.76 -5.05
C LEU A 295 4.77 1.46 -5.59
N PRO A 296 6.10 1.39 -5.64
CA PRO A 296 6.78 0.12 -5.79
C PRO A 296 6.56 -0.73 -4.53
N LEU A 297 6.08 -1.97 -4.70
CA LEU A 297 5.75 -2.87 -3.60
C LEU A 297 6.45 -4.22 -3.82
N ALA A 298 7.20 -4.66 -2.81
CA ALA A 298 7.78 -5.99 -2.75
C ALA A 298 6.84 -6.92 -1.99
N LEU A 299 6.04 -7.68 -2.73
CA LEU A 299 5.30 -8.83 -2.19
C LEU A 299 6.26 -9.98 -1.89
N PRO A 300 5.88 -10.98 -1.07
CA PRO A 300 6.73 -12.12 -0.74
C PRO A 300 7.39 -12.85 -1.91
N ARG A 301 6.83 -12.79 -3.11
CA ARG A 301 7.32 -13.55 -4.28
C ARG A 301 7.54 -12.72 -5.53
N ARG A 302 7.34 -11.40 -5.46
CA ARG A 302 7.56 -10.49 -6.58
C ARG A 302 7.68 -9.04 -6.13
N LEU A 303 8.36 -8.26 -6.95
CA LEU A 303 8.27 -6.81 -6.93
C LEU A 303 7.39 -6.34 -8.09
N GLY A 304 6.63 -5.28 -7.87
CA GLY A 304 5.81 -4.63 -8.89
C GLY A 304 5.51 -3.18 -8.52
N GLN A 305 4.75 -2.50 -9.39
CA GLN A 305 4.32 -1.13 -9.17
C GLN A 305 2.80 -1.09 -9.05
N TRP A 306 2.31 -0.60 -7.91
CA TRP A 306 0.90 -0.41 -7.63
C TRP A 306 0.55 1.05 -7.83
N THR A 307 -0.44 1.31 -8.68
CA THR A 307 -0.93 2.66 -8.95
C THR A 307 -2.33 2.80 -8.40
N TYR A 308 -2.55 3.87 -7.65
CA TYR A 308 -3.87 4.25 -7.14
C TYR A 308 -4.32 5.58 -7.75
N ASP A 309 -5.54 5.61 -8.25
CA ASP A 309 -6.23 6.83 -8.65
C ASP A 309 -6.97 7.39 -7.43
N VAL A 310 -6.78 8.69 -7.18
CA VAL A 310 -7.50 9.43 -6.15
C VAL A 310 -8.85 9.85 -6.73
N THR A 311 -9.90 9.09 -6.43
CA THR A 311 -11.19 9.21 -7.16
C THR A 311 -12.05 10.36 -6.68
N GLY A 312 -11.99 10.69 -5.38
CA GLY A 312 -12.80 11.76 -4.81
C GLY A 312 -13.08 11.61 -3.32
N PHE A 313 -13.79 12.60 -2.78
CA PHE A 313 -14.29 12.54 -1.41
C PHE A 313 -15.60 11.77 -1.31
N GLN A 314 -15.71 10.90 -0.33
CA GLN A 314 -16.90 10.11 -0.02
C GLN A 314 -17.17 10.15 1.48
N THR A 315 -18.43 10.30 1.87
CA THR A 315 -18.83 10.15 3.28
C THR A 315 -19.13 8.69 3.57
N ILE A 316 -18.45 8.11 4.55
CA ILE A 316 -18.72 6.75 5.03
C ILE A 316 -19.25 6.81 6.47
N ASN A 317 -20.12 5.87 6.83
CA ASN A 317 -20.62 5.76 8.19
C ASN A 317 -19.73 4.79 8.98
N LEU A 318 -19.04 5.31 9.99
CA LEU A 318 -18.27 4.52 10.94
C LEU A 318 -19.06 4.36 12.25
N PRO A 319 -18.73 3.39 13.12
CA PRO A 319 -19.41 3.18 14.40
C PRO A 319 -19.42 4.41 15.33
N PHE A 320 -18.52 5.37 15.10
CA PHE A 320 -18.37 6.60 15.88
C PHE A 320 -18.75 7.87 15.11
N GLY A 321 -19.44 7.75 13.96
CA GLY A 321 -20.03 8.87 13.22
C GLY A 321 -19.76 8.87 11.71
N ALA A 322 -20.50 9.71 10.99
CA ALA A 322 -20.27 9.97 9.57
C ALA A 322 -18.92 10.67 9.38
N THR A 323 -18.10 10.14 8.48
CA THR A 323 -16.72 10.58 8.27
C THR A 323 -16.48 10.83 6.78
N GLN A 324 -16.03 12.05 6.43
CA GLN A 324 -15.56 12.33 5.07
C GLN A 324 -14.21 11.65 4.84
N THR A 325 -14.09 10.98 3.70
CA THR A 325 -12.91 10.19 3.33
C THR A 325 -12.48 10.49 1.91
N LEU A 326 -11.20 10.34 1.63
CA LEU A 326 -10.62 10.34 0.29
C LEU A 326 -10.49 8.89 -0.18
N HIS A 327 -11.08 8.55 -1.31
CA HIS A 327 -11.04 7.20 -1.87
C HIS A 327 -9.88 7.04 -2.86
N LEU A 328 -9.07 6.01 -2.61
CA LEU A 328 -7.99 5.54 -3.48
C LEU A 328 -8.44 4.22 -4.10
N ALA A 329 -8.57 4.22 -5.43
CA ALA A 329 -8.91 3.03 -6.20
C ALA A 329 -7.69 2.52 -6.97
N PRO A 330 -7.45 1.21 -7.04
CA PRO A 330 -6.36 0.68 -7.85
C PRO A 330 -6.66 0.97 -9.32
N ARG A 331 -5.66 1.45 -10.05
CA ARG A 331 -5.78 1.72 -11.48
C ARG A 331 -6.04 0.43 -12.24
N LEU A 332 -7.09 0.42 -13.07
CA LEU A 332 -7.43 -0.74 -13.90
C LEU A 332 -6.32 -1.00 -14.92
N GLY A 333 -5.96 -2.28 -15.10
CA GLY A 333 -5.01 -2.73 -16.11
C GLY A 333 -3.55 -2.86 -15.64
N ASP A 334 -3.19 -2.29 -14.48
CA ASP A 334 -1.84 -2.41 -13.91
C ASP A 334 -1.60 -3.78 -13.24
N GLY A 335 -2.67 -4.54 -12.95
CA GLY A 335 -2.61 -5.83 -12.27
C GLY A 335 -2.58 -7.04 -13.22
N ARG A 336 -1.97 -8.14 -12.76
CA ARG A 336 -2.12 -9.47 -13.41
C ARG A 336 -3.52 -10.02 -13.13
N GLY A 337 -4.07 -10.85 -14.01
CA GLY A 337 -5.47 -11.30 -13.94
C GLY A 337 -5.90 -12.08 -12.67
N ASP A 338 -4.97 -12.50 -11.81
CA ASP A 338 -5.23 -13.18 -10.53
C ASP A 338 -4.85 -12.33 -9.29
N GLU A 339 -4.50 -11.08 -9.51
CA GLU A 339 -4.01 -10.16 -8.49
C GLU A 339 -5.12 -9.72 -7.53
N ILE A 340 -4.78 -9.66 -6.25
CA ILE A 340 -5.64 -9.07 -5.23
C ILE A 340 -5.60 -7.56 -5.42
N THR A 341 -6.76 -6.96 -5.67
CA THR A 341 -6.91 -5.51 -5.71
C THR A 341 -7.19 -4.99 -4.30
N MET A 342 -6.69 -3.80 -3.99
CA MET A 342 -6.91 -3.11 -2.72
C MET A 342 -7.46 -1.72 -3.01
N GLU A 343 -8.61 -1.38 -2.43
CA GLU A 343 -9.12 -0.02 -2.35
C GLU A 343 -9.00 0.50 -0.93
N VAL A 344 -8.77 1.80 -0.77
CA VAL A 344 -8.54 2.42 0.53
C VAL A 344 -9.34 3.71 0.65
N TRP A 345 -9.99 3.91 1.80
CA TRP A 345 -10.62 5.17 2.17
C TRP A 345 -9.84 5.78 3.33
N LEU A 346 -9.24 6.95 3.09
CA LEU A 346 -8.43 7.68 4.06
C LEU A 346 -9.27 8.80 4.67
N ALA A 347 -9.27 8.97 5.99
CA ALA A 347 -10.02 10.06 6.63
C ALA A 347 -9.10 11.25 6.93
N PRO A 348 -9.22 12.41 6.23
CA PRO A 348 -8.38 13.58 6.50
C PRO A 348 -8.51 14.08 7.95
N SER A 349 -9.71 14.01 8.53
CA SER A 349 -9.98 14.36 9.92
C SER A 349 -9.27 13.45 10.93
N LEU A 350 -8.87 12.24 10.51
CA LEU A 350 -8.09 11.30 11.30
C LEU A 350 -6.67 11.18 10.75
N GLN A 351 -6.02 12.30 10.40
CA GLN A 351 -4.63 12.32 9.92
C GLN A 351 -4.40 11.46 8.67
N TYR A 352 -5.39 11.36 7.78
CA TYR A 352 -5.37 10.48 6.60
C TYR A 352 -5.14 8.99 6.94
N LEU A 353 -5.56 8.54 8.13
CA LEU A 353 -5.55 7.12 8.48
C LEU A 353 -6.58 6.34 7.64
N PRO A 354 -6.27 5.10 7.23
CA PRO A 354 -7.19 4.23 6.50
C PRO A 354 -8.35 3.81 7.40
N VAL A 355 -9.56 4.22 7.08
CA VAL A 355 -10.78 3.91 7.85
C VAL A 355 -11.60 2.79 7.25
N ARG A 356 -11.43 2.54 5.95
CA ARG A 356 -11.96 1.37 5.26
C ARG A 356 -10.94 0.87 4.24
N ILE A 357 -10.81 -0.45 4.12
CA ILE A 357 -9.96 -1.10 3.13
C ILE A 357 -10.74 -2.25 2.51
N ARG A 358 -10.81 -2.32 1.19
CA ARG A 358 -11.52 -3.39 0.48
C ARG A 358 -10.54 -4.18 -0.38
N PHE A 359 -10.51 -5.49 -0.17
CA PHE A 359 -9.75 -6.44 -0.97
C PHE A 359 -10.70 -7.21 -1.87
N ALA A 360 -10.30 -7.45 -3.10
CA ALA A 360 -11.02 -8.32 -4.02
C ALA A 360 -10.05 -9.13 -4.88
N GLN A 361 -10.40 -10.38 -5.18
CA GLN A 361 -9.67 -11.23 -6.11
C GLN A 361 -10.63 -11.75 -7.18
N ALA A 362 -10.55 -11.17 -8.38
CA ALA A 362 -11.50 -11.42 -9.45
C ALA A 362 -11.60 -12.91 -9.84
N LYS A 363 -10.46 -13.61 -9.90
CA LYS A 363 -10.39 -15.03 -10.32
C LYS A 363 -11.11 -15.99 -9.37
N THR A 364 -11.04 -15.74 -8.06
CA THR A 364 -11.64 -16.62 -7.04
C THR A 364 -13.00 -16.12 -6.57
N GLY A 365 -13.35 -14.87 -6.87
CA GLY A 365 -14.50 -14.18 -6.30
C GLY A 365 -14.30 -13.79 -4.83
N ALA A 366 -13.11 -14.03 -4.25
CA ALA A 366 -12.84 -13.73 -2.86
C ALA A 366 -12.90 -12.22 -2.63
N SER A 367 -13.54 -11.80 -1.54
CA SER A 367 -13.57 -10.41 -1.11
C SER A 367 -13.47 -10.28 0.39
N ALA A 368 -12.90 -9.18 0.85
CA ALA A 368 -12.80 -8.85 2.26
C ALA A 368 -12.83 -7.33 2.42
N GLU A 369 -13.49 -6.85 3.46
CA GLU A 369 -13.52 -5.45 3.85
C GLU A 369 -13.11 -5.32 5.30
N LEU A 370 -12.20 -4.39 5.56
CA LEU A 370 -11.84 -3.92 6.88
C LEU A 370 -12.47 -2.56 7.09
N THR A 371 -13.28 -2.40 8.14
CA THR A 371 -13.87 -1.12 8.53
C THR A 371 -13.48 -0.80 9.97
N LEU A 372 -13.03 0.43 10.21
CA LEU A 372 -12.50 0.85 11.50
C LEU A 372 -13.59 0.71 12.59
N ALA A 373 -13.32 -0.10 13.61
CA ALA A 373 -14.29 -0.49 14.63
C ALA A 373 -14.40 0.52 15.77
N SER A 374 -13.34 1.29 16.01
CA SER A 374 -13.26 2.30 17.08
C SER A 374 -12.30 3.41 16.67
N ARG A 375 -12.32 4.54 17.38
CA ARG A 375 -11.38 5.62 17.06
C ARG A 375 -9.93 5.16 17.26
N PRO A 376 -8.97 5.65 16.45
CA PRO A 376 -7.56 5.31 16.61
C PRO A 376 -7.05 5.66 18.01
N ARG A 377 -6.15 4.83 18.55
CA ARG A 377 -5.46 5.13 19.81
C ARG A 377 -4.01 5.47 19.55
N GLN A 378 -3.52 6.56 20.13
CA GLN A 378 -2.16 7.05 19.99
C GLN A 378 -1.40 6.93 21.31
N ALA A 379 -0.10 6.76 21.19
CA ALA A 379 0.82 6.92 22.29
C ALA A 379 0.90 8.38 22.70
N ASP A 380 1.24 8.63 23.97
CA ASP A 380 1.69 9.94 24.38
C ASP A 380 3.11 10.12 23.84
N ASP A 381 3.32 11.10 22.96
CA ASP A 381 4.65 11.48 22.44
C ASP A 381 5.54 12.14 23.51
N ALA A 382 5.30 11.88 24.80
CA ALA A 382 6.20 12.31 25.85
C ALA A 382 7.56 11.63 25.60
N PRO A 383 8.66 12.39 25.45
CA PRO A 383 9.97 11.79 25.35
C PRO A 383 10.16 10.94 26.60
N THR A 384 10.37 9.64 26.42
CA THR A 384 10.61 8.72 27.53
C THR A 384 11.95 9.11 28.12
N SER A 385 11.92 10.03 29.09
CA SER A 385 13.08 10.35 29.90
C SER A 385 13.54 9.04 30.53
N THR A 386 14.79 8.71 30.32
CA THR A 386 15.47 7.51 30.77
C THR A 386 15.03 7.14 32.19
N ALA A 387 14.30 6.02 32.32
CA ALA A 387 14.11 5.39 33.59
C ALA A 387 15.50 5.01 34.13
N THR A 388 15.98 5.79 35.09
CA THR A 388 17.20 5.50 35.85
C THR A 388 16.96 4.19 36.59
N PRO A 389 17.77 3.13 36.40
CA PRO A 389 17.61 1.92 37.19
C PRO A 389 17.89 2.26 38.66
N PRO A 390 17.18 1.63 39.62
CA PRO A 390 17.50 1.81 41.02
C PRO A 390 18.94 1.34 41.26
N GLN A 391 19.80 2.25 41.70
CA GLN A 391 21.10 1.87 42.24
C GLN A 391 20.84 0.95 43.42
N ARG A 392 21.45 -0.23 43.38
CA ARG A 392 21.39 -1.23 44.43
C ARG A 392 22.64 -1.15 45.28
#